data_AF-A0A8S3Q048-F1
#
_entry.id   AF-A0A8S3Q048-F1
#
_cell.length_a   1.000
_cell.length_b   1.000
_cell.length_c   1.000
_cell.angle_alpha   90.00
_cell.angle_beta   90.00
_cell.angle_gamma   90.00
#
_symmetry.space_group_name_H-M   'P 1'
#
loop_
_entity.id
_entity.type
_entity.pdbx_description
1 polymer ?
#
loop_
_entity_poly.entity_id
_entity_poly.type
_entity_poly.pdbx_seq_one_letter_code
_entity_poly.pdbx_strand_id
1 'polypeptide(L)'
;MLVYYYLFSDVILQPAPAITWRTIGGIIDLYVFMGPTPGEVIQQYTEVIGHSFMPPYWSLGFHLCRWGYKTANETLAVVEKNRQAGIPQDVQWNDIDYMDSKKDFTYSTEFGDMPAMVNTYTDPGISNKSPGNYGPYDLGIKLDIFIKDSQEKTTYRKGRFVYQHYG
;
A
#
# COMPACT_ATOMS: atom_id res chain seq x y z
N MET A 1 -14.14 -0.56 22.58
CA MET A 1 -12.96 -0.21 23.39
C MET A 1 -11.75 -0.24 22.50
N LEU A 2 -10.91 0.80 22.53
CA LEU A 2 -9.66 0.92 21.79
C LEU A 2 -8.49 0.96 22.79
N VAL A 3 -7.42 0.25 22.43
CA VAL A 3 -6.18 0.12 23.18
C VAL A 3 -5.10 0.65 22.24
N TYR A 4 -4.60 1.87 22.49
CA TYR A 4 -3.77 2.59 21.51
C TYR A 4 -2.27 2.31 21.70
N TYR A 5 -1.72 1.42 20.86
CA TYR A 5 -0.31 1.01 20.92
C TYR A 5 0.22 0.77 19.51
N TYR A 6 1.51 1.05 19.31
CA TYR A 6 2.22 0.80 18.05
C TYR A 6 3.19 -0.39 18.10
N LEU A 7 3.23 -1.09 19.23
CA LEU A 7 4.16 -2.19 19.47
C LEU A 7 3.47 -3.54 19.33
N PHE A 8 4.28 -4.59 19.16
CA PHE A 8 3.79 -5.96 19.08
C PHE A 8 3.00 -6.32 20.36
N SER A 9 1.82 -6.91 20.17
CA SER A 9 0.92 -7.26 21.27
C SER A 9 0.11 -8.52 20.97
N ASP A 10 -0.16 -9.29 22.00
CA ASP A 10 -1.15 -10.38 21.97
C ASP A 10 -2.48 -9.92 22.57
N VAL A 11 -3.58 -10.39 21.97
CA VAL A 11 -4.93 -10.26 22.51
C VAL A 11 -5.47 -11.66 22.79
N ILE A 12 -5.71 -11.97 24.06
CA ILE A 12 -6.12 -13.31 24.51
C ILE A 12 -7.60 -13.25 24.89
N LEU A 13 -8.41 -14.12 24.27
CA LEU A 13 -9.82 -14.34 24.59
C LEU A 13 -9.97 -15.58 25.46
N GLN A 14 -10.88 -15.53 26.43
CA GLN A 14 -11.16 -16.65 27.33
C GLN A 14 -12.60 -17.17 27.13
N PRO A 15 -12.93 -18.40 27.59
CA PRO A 15 -14.31 -18.91 27.55
C PRO A 15 -15.27 -18.12 28.47
N ALA A 16 -14.76 -17.59 29.59
CA ALA A 16 -15.42 -16.52 30.31
C ALA A 16 -15.37 -15.23 29.46
N PRO A 17 -16.35 -14.32 29.52
CA PRO A 17 -16.36 -13.08 28.73
C PRO A 17 -15.31 -12.09 29.25
N ALA A 18 -14.05 -12.41 28.99
CA ALA A 18 -12.86 -11.70 29.42
C ALA A 18 -11.87 -11.64 28.26
N ILE A 19 -11.17 -10.51 28.22
CA ILE A 19 -10.19 -10.18 27.20
C ILE A 19 -8.96 -9.61 27.90
N THR A 20 -7.78 -10.04 27.47
CA THR A 20 -6.49 -9.63 28.06
C THR A 20 -5.57 -9.12 26.97
N TRP A 21 -5.05 -7.89 27.16
CA TRP A 21 -4.03 -7.30 26.30
C TRP A 21 -2.66 -7.51 26.92
N ARG A 22 -1.72 -8.05 26.13
CA ARG A 22 -0.31 -8.23 26.52
C ARG A 22 0.56 -7.50 25.51
N THR A 23 1.17 -6.39 25.92
CA THR A 23 2.14 -5.63 25.12
C THR A 23 3.57 -5.88 25.61
N ILE A 24 4.56 -5.72 24.72
CA ILE A 24 5.99 -5.82 25.05
C ILE A 24 6.64 -4.46 25.38
N GLY A 25 5.89 -3.37 25.33
CA GLY A 25 6.38 -2.03 25.68
C GLY A 25 5.34 -0.92 25.46
N GLY A 26 5.78 0.33 25.57
CA GLY A 26 4.91 1.51 25.44
C GLY A 26 4.11 1.80 26.71
N ILE A 27 2.99 2.53 26.56
CA ILE A 27 2.07 2.90 27.64
C ILE A 27 0.68 2.35 27.39
N ILE A 28 -0.10 2.16 28.45
CA ILE A 28 -1.51 1.79 28.34
C ILE A 28 -2.38 3.03 28.18
N ASP A 29 -2.77 3.32 26.94
CA ASP A 29 -3.78 4.33 26.62
C ASP A 29 -5.09 3.64 26.17
N LEU A 30 -6.18 3.87 26.91
CA LEU A 30 -7.42 3.11 26.83
C LEU A 30 -8.63 4.04 26.61
N TYR A 31 -9.38 3.79 25.55
CA TYR A 31 -10.62 4.50 25.22
C TYR A 31 -11.81 3.53 25.28
N VAL A 32 -12.83 3.90 26.05
CA VAL A 32 -14.10 3.15 26.16
C VAL A 32 -15.23 3.97 25.54
N PHE A 33 -15.91 3.36 24.57
CA PHE A 33 -17.02 3.96 23.82
C PHE A 33 -18.32 3.28 24.25
N MET A 34 -19.31 4.08 24.62
CA MET A 34 -20.46 3.60 25.40
C MET A 34 -21.74 3.39 24.57
N GLY A 35 -21.79 3.84 23.31
CA GLY A 35 -23.00 3.71 22.50
C GLY A 35 -24.13 4.65 22.96
N PRO A 36 -25.42 4.24 22.89
CA PRO A 36 -25.91 2.88 23.21
C PRO A 36 -26.04 1.88 22.05
N THR A 37 -26.05 2.32 20.79
CA THR A 37 -26.14 1.40 19.64
C THR A 37 -24.74 1.04 19.10
N PRO A 38 -24.58 -0.11 18.42
CA PRO A 38 -23.33 -0.44 17.74
C PRO A 38 -22.88 0.63 16.74
N GLY A 39 -23.82 1.31 16.07
CA GLY A 39 -23.51 2.41 15.14
C GLY A 39 -22.89 3.62 15.85
N GLU A 40 -23.44 4.02 17.00
CA GLU A 40 -22.89 5.12 17.81
C GLU A 40 -21.54 4.78 18.42
N VAL A 41 -21.30 3.51 18.80
CA VAL A 41 -19.98 3.05 19.24
C VAL A 41 -18.94 3.24 18.13
N ILE A 42 -19.27 2.89 16.89
CA ILE A 42 -18.37 3.11 15.74
C ILE A 42 -18.17 4.60 15.46
N GLN A 43 -19.23 5.41 15.56
CA GLN A 43 -19.11 6.86 15.40
C GLN A 43 -18.13 7.46 16.41
N GLN A 44 -18.35 7.22 17.71
CA GLN A 44 -17.47 7.67 18.80
C GLN A 44 -16.02 7.20 18.62
N TYR A 45 -15.82 5.97 18.13
CA TYR A 45 -14.49 5.47 17.80
C TYR A 45 -13.82 6.27 16.67
N THR A 46 -14.54 6.53 15.57
CA THR A 46 -14.01 7.30 14.44
C THR A 46 -13.77 8.77 14.75
N GLU A 47 -14.47 9.35 15.73
CA GLU A 47 -14.20 10.71 16.21
C GLU A 47 -12.80 10.81 16.86
N VAL A 48 -12.29 9.72 17.45
CA VAL A 48 -10.96 9.66 18.06
C VAL A 48 -9.87 9.35 17.05
N ILE A 49 -10.06 8.32 16.21
CA ILE A 49 -9.01 7.87 15.27
C ILE A 49 -9.00 8.61 13.93
N GLY A 50 -10.01 9.44 13.67
CA GLY A 50 -10.25 10.08 12.39
C GLY A 50 -11.32 9.34 11.57
N HIS A 51 -12.15 10.12 10.89
CA HIS A 51 -13.14 9.57 9.98
C HIS A 51 -12.49 9.04 8.69
N SER A 52 -13.14 8.05 8.08
CA SER A 52 -12.76 7.57 6.75
C SER A 52 -12.72 8.73 5.75
N PHE A 53 -11.69 8.75 4.91
CA PHE A 53 -11.61 9.73 3.83
C PHE A 53 -12.76 9.51 2.83
N MET A 54 -13.18 10.59 2.16
CA MET A 54 -14.16 10.49 1.08
C MET A 54 -13.47 9.98 -0.19
N PRO A 55 -13.80 8.78 -0.70
CA PRO A 55 -13.17 8.27 -1.91
C PRO A 55 -13.65 9.04 -3.15
N PRO A 56 -12.82 9.15 -4.20
CA PRO A 56 -13.27 9.71 -5.47
C PRO A 56 -14.32 8.81 -6.10
N TYR A 57 -15.30 9.38 -6.80
CA TYR A 57 -16.48 8.64 -7.28
C TYR A 57 -16.12 7.43 -8.17
N TRP A 58 -15.11 7.57 -9.03
CA TRP A 58 -14.65 6.50 -9.92
C TRP A 58 -14.15 5.26 -9.16
N SER A 59 -13.68 5.41 -7.91
CA SER A 59 -13.16 4.27 -7.14
C SER A 59 -14.25 3.40 -6.52
N LEU A 60 -15.51 3.80 -6.67
CA LEU A 60 -16.68 3.02 -6.29
C LEU A 60 -17.16 2.11 -7.43
N GLY A 61 -16.60 2.29 -8.63
CA GLY A 61 -16.88 1.47 -9.80
C GLY A 61 -16.19 0.11 -9.77
N PHE A 62 -16.26 -0.62 -10.89
CA PHE A 62 -15.63 -1.94 -10.98
C PHE A 62 -14.14 -1.82 -11.36
N HIS A 63 -13.29 -2.49 -10.58
CA HIS A 63 -11.83 -2.51 -10.76
C HIS A 63 -11.41 -3.90 -11.23
N LEU A 64 -10.58 -3.98 -12.27
CA LEU A 64 -10.02 -5.25 -12.75
C LEU A 64 -8.50 -5.24 -12.66
N CYS A 65 -7.93 -6.31 -12.07
CA CYS A 65 -6.50 -6.50 -11.89
C CYS A 65 -6.14 -7.98 -12.06
N ARG A 66 -4.89 -8.23 -12.46
CA ARG A 66 -4.26 -9.54 -12.42
C ARG A 66 -2.74 -9.38 -12.44
N TRP A 67 -2.06 -10.23 -11.68
CA TRP A 67 -0.66 -10.57 -11.95
C TRP A 67 -0.58 -11.47 -13.18
N GLY A 68 0.02 -10.98 -14.25
CA GLY A 68 0.34 -11.75 -15.45
C GLY A 68 -0.11 -11.12 -16.77
N TYR A 69 -0.48 -9.83 -16.77
CA TYR A 69 -0.54 -9.08 -18.04
C TYR A 69 0.89 -8.76 -18.43
N LYS A 70 1.40 -9.41 -19.47
CA LYS A 70 2.83 -9.32 -19.81
C LYS A 70 3.15 -8.17 -20.75
N THR A 71 2.12 -7.59 -21.37
CA THR A 71 2.26 -6.49 -22.33
C THR A 71 1.11 -5.49 -22.19
N ALA A 72 1.36 -4.28 -22.66
CA ALA A 72 0.35 -3.25 -22.90
C ALA A 72 -0.85 -3.79 -23.70
N ASN A 73 -0.59 -4.53 -24.77
CA ASN A 73 -1.62 -5.07 -25.67
C ASN A 73 -2.50 -6.14 -25.01
N GLU A 74 -1.94 -7.00 -24.17
CA GLU A 74 -2.73 -7.98 -23.40
C GLU A 74 -3.71 -7.28 -22.46
N THR A 75 -3.26 -6.21 -21.81
CA THR A 75 -4.10 -5.38 -20.94
C THR A 75 -5.24 -4.74 -21.73
N LEU A 76 -4.94 -4.11 -22.87
CA LEU A 76 -5.95 -3.51 -23.74
C LEU A 76 -6.97 -4.53 -24.26
N ALA A 77 -6.50 -5.73 -24.64
CA ALA A 77 -7.38 -6.79 -25.11
C ALA A 77 -8.37 -7.24 -24.03
N VAL A 78 -7.99 -7.20 -22.75
CA VAL A 78 -8.89 -7.49 -21.64
C VAL A 78 -9.92 -6.37 -21.46
N VAL A 79 -9.48 -5.11 -21.46
CA VAL A 79 -10.40 -3.96 -21.37
C VAL A 79 -11.42 -3.99 -22.50
N GLU A 80 -10.97 -4.24 -23.73
CA GLU A 80 -11.84 -4.28 -24.91
C GLU A 80 -12.85 -5.44 -24.84
N LYS A 81 -12.44 -6.63 -24.38
CA LYS A 81 -13.36 -7.75 -24.17
C LYS A 81 -14.44 -7.44 -23.14
N ASN A 82 -14.11 -6.78 -22.04
CA ASN A 82 -15.10 -6.38 -21.03
C ASN A 82 -16.09 -5.36 -21.60
N ARG A 83 -15.58 -4.38 -22.36
CA ARG A 83 -16.42 -3.39 -23.06
C ARG A 83 -17.38 -4.05 -24.05
N GLN A 84 -16.89 -4.98 -24.87
CA GLN A 84 -17.71 -5.74 -25.82
C GLN A 84 -18.78 -6.60 -25.12
N ALA A 85 -18.47 -7.12 -23.94
CA ALA A 85 -19.41 -7.87 -23.10
C ALA A 85 -20.40 -6.98 -22.34
N GLY A 86 -20.31 -5.65 -22.45
CA GLY A 86 -21.17 -4.71 -21.73
C GLY A 86 -20.91 -4.67 -20.22
N ILE A 87 -19.72 -5.08 -19.76
CA ILE A 87 -19.34 -5.05 -18.35
C ILE A 87 -18.86 -3.63 -18.00
N PRO A 88 -19.52 -2.92 -17.06
CA PRO A 88 -19.03 -1.63 -16.60
C PRO A 88 -17.68 -1.83 -15.90
N GLN A 89 -16.64 -1.14 -16.38
CA GLN A 89 -15.29 -1.17 -15.80
C GLN A 89 -14.74 0.25 -15.73
N ASP A 90 -14.56 0.76 -14.52
CA ASP A 90 -14.08 2.12 -14.25
C ASP A 90 -12.55 2.16 -14.16
N VAL A 91 -11.91 1.09 -13.66
CA VAL A 91 -10.45 1.07 -13.43
C VAL A 91 -9.79 -0.22 -13.91
N GLN A 92 -8.68 -0.07 -14.63
CA GLN A 92 -7.78 -1.16 -14.99
C GLN A 92 -6.47 -1.04 -14.21
N TRP A 93 -6.04 -2.12 -13.59
CA TRP A 93 -4.78 -2.22 -12.86
C TRP A 93 -3.79 -3.11 -13.61
N ASN A 94 -2.50 -2.81 -13.43
CA ASN A 94 -1.40 -3.71 -13.75
C ASN A 94 -0.62 -3.98 -12.47
N ASP A 95 -0.26 -5.23 -12.25
CA ASP A 95 0.68 -5.61 -11.19
C ASP A 95 2.12 -5.27 -11.62
N ILE A 96 3.12 -5.73 -10.88
CA ILE A 96 4.57 -5.52 -11.11
C ILE A 96 5.09 -5.90 -12.51
N ASP A 97 4.25 -6.49 -13.36
CA ASP A 97 4.60 -6.90 -14.73
C ASP A 97 4.92 -5.71 -15.63
N TYR A 98 4.36 -4.52 -15.36
CA TYR A 98 4.63 -3.34 -16.20
C TYR A 98 6.04 -2.79 -16.00
N MET A 99 6.67 -3.05 -14.85
CA MET A 99 7.94 -2.46 -14.44
C MET A 99 9.13 -3.04 -15.20
N ASP A 100 10.13 -2.22 -15.51
CA ASP A 100 11.45 -2.76 -15.91
C ASP A 100 12.07 -3.47 -14.71
N SER A 101 12.25 -4.78 -14.83
CA SER A 101 12.96 -5.60 -13.85
C SER A 101 12.40 -5.49 -12.42
N LYS A 102 11.08 -5.22 -12.29
CA LYS A 102 10.38 -5.01 -11.01
C LYS A 102 10.95 -3.86 -10.19
N LYS A 103 11.36 -2.79 -10.87
CA LYS A 103 11.79 -1.53 -10.27
C LYS A 103 10.66 -0.53 -10.40
N ASP A 104 10.25 0.07 -9.30
CA ASP A 104 9.14 0.99 -9.37
C ASP A 104 9.59 2.33 -9.97
N PHE A 105 8.61 3.10 -10.43
CA PHE A 105 8.81 4.28 -11.29
C PHE A 105 9.51 3.99 -12.63
N THR A 106 9.42 2.75 -13.12
CA THR A 106 9.87 2.36 -14.46
C THR A 106 8.76 1.62 -15.19
N TYR A 107 8.85 1.53 -16.51
CA TYR A 107 8.07 0.59 -17.30
C TYR A 107 8.98 -0.14 -18.29
N SER A 108 8.68 -1.40 -18.55
CA SER A 108 9.47 -2.23 -19.45
C SER A 108 9.17 -1.93 -20.92
N THR A 109 10.00 -2.43 -21.83
CA THR A 109 9.80 -2.28 -23.28
C THR A 109 8.48 -2.88 -23.77
N GLU A 110 8.01 -3.95 -23.12
CA GLU A 110 6.73 -4.61 -23.37
C GLU A 110 5.51 -3.73 -23.02
N PHE A 111 5.77 -2.68 -22.23
CA PHE A 111 4.85 -1.62 -21.86
C PHE A 111 5.29 -0.27 -22.46
N GLY A 112 6.08 -0.26 -23.54
CA GLY A 112 6.59 0.95 -24.18
C GLY A 112 5.50 1.95 -24.59
N ASP A 113 4.31 1.46 -24.96
CA ASP A 113 3.15 2.26 -25.34
C ASP A 113 2.27 2.66 -24.14
N MET A 114 2.66 2.30 -22.91
CA MET A 114 1.93 2.63 -21.68
C MET A 114 1.67 4.14 -21.51
N PRO A 115 2.60 5.06 -21.87
CA PRO A 115 2.31 6.50 -21.83
C PRO A 115 1.19 6.94 -22.79
N ALA A 116 0.99 6.22 -23.90
CA ALA A 116 -0.13 6.45 -24.80
C ALA A 116 -1.43 5.81 -24.29
N MET A 117 -1.32 4.74 -23.50
CA MET A 117 -2.46 4.08 -22.85
C MET A 117 -2.98 4.80 -21.60
N VAL A 118 -2.12 5.52 -20.90
CA VAL A 118 -2.42 6.13 -19.60
C VAL A 118 -1.81 7.53 -19.53
N ASN A 119 -2.62 8.53 -19.23
CA ASN A 119 -2.12 9.82 -18.76
C ASN A 119 -1.63 9.68 -17.30
N THR A 120 -0.45 9.08 -17.15
CA THR A 120 0.48 9.07 -15.98
C THR A 120 -0.01 8.47 -14.65
N TYR A 121 0.65 7.41 -14.14
CA TYR A 121 0.65 7.01 -12.72
C TYR A 121 1.94 6.27 -12.30
N THR A 122 2.15 6.13 -10.98
CA THR A 122 3.44 6.01 -10.28
C THR A 122 3.33 5.02 -9.09
N ASP A 123 4.35 4.22 -8.75
CA ASP A 123 4.35 3.11 -7.76
C ASP A 123 5.55 3.18 -6.78
N PRO A 124 5.40 3.02 -5.44
CA PRO A 124 6.36 3.54 -4.43
C PRO A 124 7.60 2.72 -4.00
N GLY A 125 7.92 1.56 -4.58
CA GLY A 125 9.09 0.74 -4.19
C GLY A 125 10.42 1.09 -4.91
N ILE A 126 11.54 1.02 -4.20
CA ILE A 126 12.83 1.50 -4.73
C ILE A 126 13.88 0.40 -4.75
N SER A 127 14.27 -0.02 -5.96
CA SER A 127 15.37 -0.98 -6.17
C SER A 127 16.75 -0.38 -5.91
N ASN A 128 17.71 -1.14 -5.39
CA ASN A 128 19.10 -0.66 -5.24
C ASN A 128 20.06 -1.16 -6.33
N LYS A 129 19.56 -1.88 -7.34
CA LYS A 129 20.38 -2.69 -8.26
C LYS A 129 21.09 -1.92 -9.39
N SER A 130 21.01 -0.60 -9.38
CA SER A 130 21.64 0.22 -10.43
C SER A 130 22.07 1.60 -9.91
N PRO A 131 23.02 1.67 -8.95
CA PRO A 131 23.52 2.95 -8.46
C PRO A 131 24.06 3.80 -9.62
N GLY A 132 23.64 5.05 -9.72
CA GLY A 132 23.99 5.98 -10.81
C GLY A 132 23.18 5.82 -12.10
N ASN A 133 22.27 4.84 -12.17
CA ASN A 133 21.40 4.60 -13.33
C ASN A 133 19.94 4.30 -12.91
N TYR A 134 19.56 4.64 -11.68
CA TYR A 134 18.19 4.49 -11.18
C TYR A 134 17.86 5.67 -10.26
N GLY A 135 17.34 6.72 -10.88
CA GLY A 135 17.07 8.02 -10.28
C GLY A 135 16.36 7.98 -8.91
N PRO A 136 15.34 7.14 -8.70
CA PRO A 136 14.67 7.05 -7.40
C PRO A 136 15.57 6.59 -6.25
N TYR A 137 16.47 5.64 -6.50
CA TYR A 137 17.45 5.20 -5.50
C TYR A 137 18.51 6.28 -5.26
N ASP A 138 19.06 6.84 -6.34
CA ASP A 138 20.12 7.84 -6.25
C ASP A 138 19.63 9.11 -5.53
N LEU A 139 18.39 9.53 -5.80
CA LEU A 139 17.72 10.62 -5.10
C LEU A 139 17.46 10.25 -3.64
N GLY A 140 17.02 9.03 -3.36
CA GLY A 140 16.79 8.59 -1.98
C GLY A 140 18.06 8.56 -1.13
N ILE A 141 19.20 8.17 -1.71
CA ILE A 141 20.51 8.27 -1.04
C ILE A 141 20.89 9.73 -0.82
N LYS A 142 20.71 10.60 -1.83
CA LYS A 142 21.03 12.03 -1.72
C LYS A 142 20.20 12.73 -0.64
N LEU A 143 18.94 12.34 -0.48
CA LEU A 143 18.02 12.89 0.51
C LEU A 143 18.13 12.22 1.89
N ASP A 144 18.91 11.14 2.02
CA ASP A 144 19.08 10.37 3.26
C ASP A 144 17.75 9.88 3.87
N ILE A 145 16.85 9.39 3.01
CA ILE A 145 15.46 9.03 3.37
C ILE A 145 15.25 7.53 3.60
N PHE A 146 16.31 6.72 3.71
CA PHE A 146 16.17 5.28 3.92
C PHE A 146 16.34 4.86 5.38
N ILE A 147 15.66 3.78 5.78
CA ILE A 147 15.78 3.18 7.11
C ILE A 147 17.24 2.79 7.38
N LYS A 148 17.71 3.15 8.57
CA LYS A 148 19.08 2.89 9.05
C LYS A 148 19.12 1.81 10.12
N ASP A 149 20.27 1.14 10.22
CA ASP A 149 20.58 0.21 11.31
C ASP A 149 21.02 0.96 12.57
N SER A 150 21.33 0.23 13.65
CA SER A 150 21.80 0.82 14.91
C SER A 150 23.17 1.51 14.82
N GLN A 151 23.87 1.41 13.69
CA GLN A 151 25.12 2.10 13.39
C GLN A 151 24.90 3.27 12.41
N GLU A 152 23.66 3.71 12.20
CA GLU A 152 23.29 4.78 11.28
C GLU A 152 23.61 4.49 9.79
N LYS A 153 23.71 3.21 9.41
CA LYS A 153 23.93 2.80 8.02
C LYS A 153 22.63 2.37 7.38
N THR A 154 22.41 2.74 6.12
CA THR A 154 21.25 2.29 5.35
C THR A 154 21.10 0.76 5.39
N THR A 155 19.92 0.29 5.78
CA THR A 155 19.64 -1.13 5.91
C THR A 155 19.23 -1.73 4.56
N TYR A 156 19.80 -2.89 4.24
CA TYR A 156 19.50 -3.61 3.01
C TYR A 156 18.84 -4.96 3.30
N ARG A 157 17.62 -5.18 2.80
CA ARG A 157 16.97 -6.49 2.89
C ARG A 157 17.49 -7.41 1.79
N LYS A 158 18.00 -8.59 2.21
CA LYS A 158 18.63 -9.59 1.31
C LYS A 158 19.72 -8.98 0.41
N GLY A 159 20.34 -7.88 0.84
CA GLY A 159 21.33 -7.12 0.06
C GLY A 159 20.79 -6.41 -1.19
N ARG A 160 19.46 -6.32 -1.38
CA ARG A 160 18.85 -5.96 -2.68
C ARG A 160 17.79 -4.86 -2.65
N PHE A 161 17.29 -4.49 -1.49
CA PHE A 161 16.24 -3.49 -1.36
C PHE A 161 16.50 -2.61 -0.15
N VAL A 162 16.22 -1.32 -0.32
CA VAL A 162 16.19 -0.32 0.74
C VAL A 162 14.74 0.07 0.99
N TYR A 163 14.44 0.50 2.20
CA TYR A 163 13.09 0.94 2.58
C TYR A 163 13.14 2.40 2.93
N GLN A 164 12.23 3.18 2.35
CA GLN A 164 12.07 4.58 2.71
C GLN A 164 11.55 4.68 4.16
N HIS A 165 12.11 5.61 4.92
CA HIS A 165 11.55 6.05 6.18
C HIS A 165 10.47 7.09 5.88
N TYR A 166 9.22 6.75 6.18
CA TYR A 166 8.05 7.61 5.95
C TYR A 166 7.69 8.47 7.19
N GLY A 167 8.60 8.53 8.17
CA GLY A 167 8.47 9.30 9.42
C GLY A 167 9.00 10.71 9.28
#